data_AF-A0A8J8N9M1-F1
#
_entry.id   AF-A0A8J8N9M1-F1
#
_cell.length_a   1.000
_cell.length_b   1.000
_cell.length_c   1.000
_cell.angle_alpha   90.00
_cell.angle_beta   90.00
_cell.angle_gamma   90.00
#
_symmetry.space_group_name_H-M   'P 1'
#
loop_
_entity.id
_entity.type
_entity.pdbx_description
1 polymer ?
#
loop_
_entity_poly.entity_id
_entity_poly.type
_entity_poly.pdbx_seq_one_letter_code
_entity_poly.pdbx_strand_id
1 'polypeptide(L)'
;MAKRNADMIQTFVQAIVKRSLQERDYKQIGRLPKFFNSKEKILADFNLQVWPGFSCEVQLVSDGLFLNVDAITKFLRRETILDMIDELYEQGFSKEQVSQKLTPDFEDDKSSFDDTRSENSFAEKSRLVVITSYNSREYQIEGIEWQKNPKVYQFLYNKKDPITGNTSLIMISLAEYMEERYKIVLKGNELKQPLLYLQHEGQKIYLVPSLCHVSKLPPNFLKDKMRALRKFTITDVNTRFKEINNLVSTFGASSVDADDCFEKWGIKLSQECALVNGNQLFHPTIEIPGTKEEVQFEEFQRNRLFTREPMDLTHHSWAIIQIVKRKISEPTRDKSF
;
A
#
# COMPACT_ATOMS: atom_id res chain seq x y z
N MET A 1 5.79 25.45 -25.78
CA MET A 1 7.05 25.68 -25.04
C MET A 1 6.79 25.88 -23.54
N ALA A 2 5.85 26.75 -23.13
CA ALA A 2 5.50 27.00 -21.73
C ALA A 2 5.08 25.76 -20.91
N LYS A 3 4.21 24.90 -21.45
CA LYS A 3 3.75 23.67 -20.76
C LYS A 3 4.90 22.70 -20.45
N ARG A 4 5.82 22.49 -21.40
CA ARG A 4 7.01 21.65 -21.22
C ARG A 4 7.93 22.18 -20.12
N ASN A 5 8.05 23.50 -19.98
CA ASN A 5 8.86 24.12 -18.93
C ASN A 5 8.20 23.98 -17.55
N ALA A 6 6.87 24.12 -17.48
CA ALA A 6 6.11 23.88 -16.25
C ALA A 6 6.27 22.44 -15.74
N ASP A 7 6.12 21.45 -16.64
CA ASP A 7 6.30 20.03 -16.29
C ASP A 7 7.73 19.73 -15.79
N MET A 8 8.75 20.36 -16.39
CA MET A 8 10.14 20.22 -15.95
C MET A 8 10.37 20.82 -14.56
N ILE A 9 9.82 22.01 -14.28
CA ILE A 9 9.93 22.65 -12.96
C ILE A 9 9.24 21.79 -11.90
N GLN A 10 8.02 21.34 -12.16
CA GLN A 10 7.28 20.46 -11.24
C GLN A 10 8.07 19.17 -10.96
N THR A 11 8.60 18.53 -11.99
CA THR A 11 9.41 17.30 -11.86
C THR A 11 10.69 17.54 -11.07
N PHE A 12 11.36 18.68 -11.31
CA PHE A 12 12.57 19.07 -10.62
C PHE A 12 12.33 19.27 -9.12
N VAL A 13 11.30 20.02 -8.74
CA VAL A 13 10.95 20.23 -7.33
C VAL A 13 10.47 18.93 -6.68
N GLN A 14 9.72 18.09 -7.40
CA GLN A 14 9.33 16.76 -6.92
C GLN A 14 10.55 15.87 -6.62
N ALA A 15 11.62 15.97 -7.41
CA ALA A 15 12.86 15.24 -7.17
C ALA A 15 13.58 15.72 -5.90
N ILE A 16 13.53 17.02 -5.60
CA ILE A 16 14.07 17.61 -4.36
C ILE A 16 13.29 17.12 -3.14
N VAL A 17 11.95 17.18 -3.19
CA VAL A 17 11.08 16.62 -2.13
C VAL A 17 11.40 15.15 -1.87
N LYS A 18 11.49 14.35 -2.94
CA LYS A 18 11.86 12.94 -2.86
C LYS A 18 13.22 12.73 -2.20
N ARG A 19 14.24 13.51 -2.57
CA ARG A 19 15.59 13.39 -2.01
C ARG A 19 15.61 13.76 -0.52
N SER A 20 14.94 14.85 -0.16
CA SER A 20 14.78 15.27 1.24
C SER A 20 14.13 14.19 2.10
N LEU A 21 13.10 13.51 1.58
CA LEU A 21 12.46 12.39 2.27
C LEU A 21 13.38 11.17 2.39
N GLN A 22 14.16 10.85 1.34
CA GLN A 22 15.13 9.75 1.37
C GLN A 22 16.24 9.93 2.40
N GLU A 23 16.68 11.17 2.63
CA GLU A 23 17.64 11.51 3.70
C GLU A 23 17.08 11.26 5.10
N ARG A 24 15.74 11.22 5.24
CA ARG A 24 15.02 10.94 6.49
C ARG A 24 14.50 9.50 6.55
N ASP A 25 15.12 8.58 5.81
CA ASP A 25 14.76 7.15 5.71
C ASP A 25 13.40 6.83 5.08
N TYR A 26 12.66 7.83 4.57
CA TYR A 26 11.43 7.58 3.82
C TYR A 26 11.72 7.05 2.43
N LYS A 27 11.07 5.94 2.07
CA LYS A 27 11.23 5.29 0.76
C LYS A 27 9.95 5.39 -0.05
N GLN A 28 10.09 5.82 -1.30
CA GLN A 28 8.98 5.79 -2.25
C GLN A 28 8.62 4.34 -2.57
N ILE A 29 7.33 4.01 -2.47
CA ILE A 29 6.82 2.69 -2.84
C ILE A 29 5.90 2.83 -4.07
N GLY A 30 6.26 2.15 -5.16
CA GLY A 30 5.56 2.25 -6.44
C GLY A 30 5.92 3.53 -7.22
N ARG A 31 5.05 3.90 -8.18
CA ARG A 31 5.26 5.06 -9.06
C ARG A 31 4.71 6.38 -8.50
N LEU A 32 3.71 6.28 -7.64
CA LEU A 32 3.08 7.44 -7.01
C LEU A 32 4.03 8.06 -5.98
N PRO A 33 3.91 9.36 -5.68
CA PRO A 33 4.76 10.05 -4.72
C PRO A 33 4.32 9.75 -3.28
N LYS A 34 4.28 8.45 -2.95
CA LYS A 34 3.91 7.91 -1.64
C LYS A 34 5.15 7.34 -0.97
N PHE A 35 5.49 7.89 0.18
CA PHE A 35 6.74 7.67 0.89
C PHE A 35 6.47 7.08 2.26
N PHE A 36 7.17 6.01 2.62
CA PHE A 36 6.93 5.28 3.86
C PHE A 36 8.25 5.03 4.59
N ASN A 37 8.21 5.05 5.92
CA ASN A 37 9.37 4.71 6.73
C ASN A 37 9.24 3.27 7.25
N SER A 38 10.08 2.37 6.74
CA SER A 38 10.08 0.96 7.17
C SER A 38 10.59 0.76 8.59
N LYS A 39 11.32 1.73 9.17
CA LYS A 39 11.83 1.67 10.54
C LYS A 39 10.73 1.94 11.57
N GLU A 40 9.72 2.73 11.20
CA GLU A 40 8.57 3.08 12.04
C GLU A 40 7.40 2.09 11.91
N LYS A 41 7.67 0.88 11.41
CA LYS A 41 6.63 -0.13 11.22
C LYS A 41 6.01 -0.57 12.55
N ILE A 42 4.69 -0.66 12.59
CA ILE A 42 3.91 -1.13 13.74
C ILE A 42 3.42 -2.53 13.44
N LEU A 43 3.58 -3.46 14.39
CA LEU A 43 2.99 -4.79 14.28
C LEU A 43 1.52 -4.73 14.64
N ALA A 44 0.69 -5.30 13.77
CA ALA A 44 -0.76 -5.32 13.93
C ALA A 44 -1.30 -6.75 13.93
N ASP A 45 -2.54 -6.87 14.39
CA ASP A 45 -3.31 -8.10 14.34
C ASP A 45 -3.39 -8.66 12.91
N PHE A 46 -3.71 -9.96 12.78
CA PHE A 46 -3.86 -10.64 11.48
C PHE A 46 -2.58 -10.77 10.65
N ASN A 47 -1.42 -10.89 11.31
CA ASN A 47 -0.11 -11.06 10.67
C ASN A 47 0.25 -9.90 9.72
N LEU A 48 -0.06 -8.68 10.14
CA LEU A 48 0.22 -7.46 9.38
C LEU A 48 1.33 -6.63 10.01
N GLN A 49 2.03 -5.90 9.15
CA GLN A 49 2.85 -4.75 9.50
C GLN A 49 2.23 -3.49 8.89
N VAL A 50 2.21 -2.42 9.67
CA VAL A 50 1.62 -1.12 9.33
C VAL A 50 2.75 -0.13 9.17
N TRP A 51 2.84 0.49 8.01
CA TRP A 51 3.89 1.45 7.69
C TRP A 51 3.25 2.85 7.58
N PRO A 52 3.52 3.76 8.52
CA PRO A 52 3.12 5.16 8.38
C PRO A 52 3.93 5.81 7.26
N GLY A 53 3.34 6.83 6.64
CA GLY A 53 3.94 7.52 5.52
C GLY A 53 3.17 8.74 5.08
N PHE A 54 3.65 9.33 4.00
CA PHE A 54 3.09 10.55 3.43
C PHE A 54 2.97 10.45 1.91
N SER A 55 1.87 10.99 1.37
CA SER A 55 1.78 11.36 -0.03
C SER A 55 2.29 12.79 -0.17
N CYS A 56 3.31 13.02 -1.00
CA CYS A 56 3.94 14.32 -1.16
C CYS A 56 4.04 14.67 -2.65
N GLU A 57 3.06 15.39 -3.16
CA GLU A 57 2.95 15.71 -4.58
C GLU A 57 3.12 17.20 -4.83
N VAL A 58 4.04 17.56 -5.71
CA VAL A 58 4.20 18.93 -6.19
C VAL A 58 3.21 19.17 -7.31
N GLN A 59 2.40 20.23 -7.20
CA GLN A 59 1.44 20.62 -8.21
C GLN A 59 1.59 22.10 -8.55
N LEU A 60 1.53 22.40 -9.85
CA LEU A 60 1.47 23.78 -10.33
C LEU A 60 0.00 24.15 -10.55
N VAL A 61 -0.48 25.14 -9.80
CA VAL A 61 -1.82 25.73 -9.96
C VAL A 61 -1.69 27.21 -10.36
N SER A 62 -2.81 27.90 -10.57
CA SER A 62 -2.82 29.31 -11.00
C SER A 62 -1.99 30.22 -10.10
N ASP A 63 -1.99 29.93 -8.80
CA ASP A 63 -1.42 30.79 -7.76
C ASP A 63 0.04 30.44 -7.46
N GLY A 64 0.62 29.48 -8.19
CA GLY A 64 2.01 29.08 -8.07
C GLY A 64 2.22 27.58 -7.86
N LEU A 65 3.38 27.24 -7.32
CA LEU A 65 3.80 25.86 -7.09
C LEU A 65 3.53 25.47 -5.63
N PHE A 66 2.73 24.42 -5.43
CA PHE A 66 2.33 23.94 -4.12
C PHE A 66 2.83 22.53 -3.89
N LEU A 67 3.17 22.23 -2.64
CA LEU A 67 3.46 20.88 -2.18
C LEU A 67 2.23 20.38 -1.42
N ASN A 68 1.51 19.44 -2.01
CA ASN A 68 0.39 18.76 -1.38
C ASN A 68 0.93 17.61 -0.54
N VAL A 69 0.68 17.67 0.76
CA VAL A 69 1.11 16.66 1.73
C VAL A 69 -0.11 16.02 2.37
N ASP A 70 -0.10 14.70 2.45
CA ASP A 70 -1.14 13.95 3.13
C ASP A 70 -0.58 12.76 3.92
N ALA A 71 -1.09 12.54 5.12
CA ALA A 71 -0.70 11.40 5.96
C ALA A 71 -1.42 10.13 5.48
N ILE A 72 -0.65 9.07 5.21
CA ILE A 72 -1.15 7.81 4.65
C ILE A 72 -0.57 6.61 5.40
N THR A 73 -1.28 5.49 5.32
CA THR A 73 -0.85 4.23 5.95
C THR A 73 -0.82 3.11 4.92
N LYS A 74 0.27 2.34 4.87
CA LYS A 74 0.36 1.11 4.07
C LYS A 74 0.33 -0.11 4.97
N PHE A 75 -0.55 -1.05 4.65
CA PHE A 75 -0.63 -2.34 5.32
C PHE A 75 0.07 -3.39 4.46
N LEU A 76 0.98 -4.15 5.06
CA LEU A 76 1.65 -5.27 4.39
C LEU A 76 1.51 -6.53 5.23
N ARG A 77 1.55 -7.69 4.58
CA ARG A 77 1.70 -8.95 5.31
C ARG A 77 3.08 -9.04 5.92
N ARG A 78 3.17 -9.65 7.09
CA ARG A 78 4.43 -9.96 7.76
C ARG A 78 5.07 -11.23 7.22
N GLU A 79 4.24 -12.18 6.80
CA GLU A 79 4.66 -13.40 6.12
C GLU A 79 5.62 -13.10 4.95
N THR A 80 6.72 -13.83 4.90
CA THR A 80 7.69 -13.75 3.81
C THR A 80 7.26 -14.68 2.67
N ILE A 81 7.82 -14.48 1.48
CA ILE A 81 7.60 -15.44 0.38
C ILE A 81 8.21 -16.80 0.71
N LEU A 82 9.27 -16.84 1.54
CA LEU A 82 9.81 -18.12 2.02
C LEU A 82 8.80 -18.85 2.90
N ASP A 83 8.17 -18.16 3.85
CA ASP A 83 7.14 -18.76 4.73
C ASP A 83 5.98 -19.34 3.90
N MET A 84 5.54 -18.62 2.86
CA MET A 84 4.50 -19.11 1.94
C MET A 84 4.95 -20.35 1.16
N ILE A 85 6.22 -20.41 0.75
CA ILE A 85 6.79 -21.58 0.06
C ILE A 85 6.81 -22.77 1.02
N ASP A 86 7.28 -22.57 2.25
CA ASP A 86 7.37 -23.61 3.27
C ASP A 86 5.97 -24.13 3.67
N GLU A 87 4.98 -23.24 3.83
CA GLU A 87 3.58 -23.62 4.09
C GLU A 87 3.02 -24.51 2.97
N LEU A 88 3.29 -24.17 1.71
CA LEU A 88 2.84 -24.99 0.58
C LEU A 88 3.56 -26.36 0.54
N TYR A 89 4.82 -26.43 0.94
CA TYR A 89 5.51 -27.71 1.09
C TYR A 89 4.91 -28.56 2.20
N GLU A 90 4.55 -27.97 3.34
CA GLU A 90 3.87 -28.65 4.45
C GLU A 90 2.49 -29.18 4.02
N GLN A 91 1.81 -28.48 3.11
CA GLN A 91 0.56 -28.93 2.49
C GLN A 91 0.75 -30.04 1.42
N GLY A 92 1.99 -30.47 1.16
CA GLY A 92 2.33 -31.57 0.26
C GLY A 92 2.45 -31.19 -1.22
N PHE A 93 2.54 -29.90 -1.55
CA PHE A 93 2.73 -29.47 -2.93
C PHE A 93 4.17 -29.71 -3.42
N SER A 94 4.31 -30.16 -4.68
CA SER A 94 5.61 -30.27 -5.34
C SER A 94 6.17 -28.89 -5.74
N LYS A 95 7.46 -28.82 -6.09
CA LYS A 95 8.12 -27.60 -6.57
C LYS A 95 7.36 -26.91 -7.71
N GLU A 96 6.90 -27.71 -8.66
CA GLU A 96 6.18 -27.26 -9.84
C GLU A 96 4.81 -26.69 -9.46
N GLN A 97 4.10 -27.36 -8.54
CA GLN A 97 2.81 -26.88 -8.03
C GLN A 97 2.94 -25.58 -7.22
N VAL A 98 4.01 -25.45 -6.43
CA VAL A 98 4.32 -24.20 -5.70
C VAL A 98 4.57 -23.06 -6.68
N SER A 99 5.39 -23.30 -7.72
CA SER A 99 5.63 -22.30 -8.77
C SER A 99 4.33 -21.92 -9.48
N GLN A 100 3.48 -22.87 -9.85
CA GLN A 100 2.20 -22.57 -10.49
C GLN A 100 1.23 -21.79 -9.59
N LYS A 101 1.21 -22.06 -8.28
CA LYS A 101 0.34 -21.33 -7.33
C LYS A 101 0.82 -19.91 -7.06
N LEU A 102 2.13 -19.71 -6.89
CA LEU A 102 2.69 -18.40 -6.54
C LEU A 102 2.91 -17.53 -7.78
N THR A 103 3.27 -18.14 -8.90
CA THR A 103 3.54 -17.47 -10.17
C THR A 103 2.84 -18.24 -11.29
N PRO A 104 1.51 -18.12 -11.41
CA PRO A 104 0.77 -18.81 -12.47
C PRO A 104 1.24 -18.29 -13.83
N ASP A 105 1.31 -19.20 -14.82
CA ASP A 105 1.63 -18.82 -16.19
C ASP A 105 0.52 -17.92 -16.73
N PHE A 106 0.91 -16.71 -17.12
CA PHE A 106 0.02 -15.80 -17.81
C PHE A 106 0.14 -16.10 -19.29
N GLU A 107 -0.74 -16.96 -19.81
CA GLU A 107 -0.97 -16.98 -21.25
C GLU A 107 -1.47 -15.59 -21.66
N ASP A 108 -0.76 -14.96 -22.60
CA ASP A 108 -1.17 -13.71 -23.24
C ASP A 108 -2.41 -14.01 -24.08
N ASP A 109 -3.56 -14.17 -23.42
CA ASP A 109 -4.83 -14.42 -24.08
C ASP A 109 -5.31 -13.11 -24.73
N LYS A 110 -4.69 -12.78 -25.86
CA LYS A 110 -5.12 -11.70 -26.78
C LYS A 110 -6.36 -12.11 -27.59
N SER A 111 -7.01 -13.22 -27.25
CA SER A 111 -8.05 -13.89 -28.06
C SER A 111 -9.43 -14.01 -27.42
N SER A 112 -9.80 -13.17 -26.45
CA SER A 112 -11.21 -13.03 -26.06
C SER A 112 -11.62 -11.58 -25.86
N PHE A 113 -12.07 -10.98 -26.95
CA PHE A 113 -13.03 -9.87 -26.94
C PHE A 113 -14.38 -10.44 -26.48
N ASP A 114 -14.50 -10.75 -25.19
CA ASP A 114 -15.78 -11.07 -24.56
C ASP A 114 -16.04 -10.02 -23.48
N ASP A 115 -17.04 -9.18 -23.74
CA ASP A 115 -17.44 -8.00 -22.98
C ASP A 115 -18.07 -8.34 -21.62
N THR A 116 -18.08 -9.61 -21.21
CA THR A 116 -18.62 -10.04 -19.91
C THR A 116 -17.56 -9.90 -18.80
N ARG A 117 -17.08 -8.66 -18.59
CA ARG A 117 -16.18 -8.27 -17.49
C ARG A 117 -16.89 -8.43 -16.14
N SER A 118 -16.83 -9.63 -15.56
CA SER A 118 -17.05 -9.78 -14.12
C SER A 118 -15.82 -9.24 -13.38
N GLU A 119 -16.02 -8.16 -12.60
CA GLU A 119 -14.98 -7.46 -11.82
C GLU A 119 -14.26 -8.37 -10.79
N ASN A 120 -14.76 -9.59 -10.56
CA ASN A 120 -14.19 -10.56 -9.61
C ASN A 120 -13.07 -11.43 -10.20
N SER A 121 -12.90 -11.52 -11.53
CA SER A 121 -11.89 -12.39 -12.16
C SER A 121 -10.49 -11.77 -12.26
N PHE A 122 -10.38 -10.44 -12.24
CA PHE A 122 -9.11 -9.73 -12.43
C PHE A 122 -8.21 -9.75 -11.18
N ALA A 123 -8.78 -10.00 -10.00
CA ALA A 123 -8.03 -10.06 -8.75
C ALA A 123 -7.25 -11.37 -8.58
N GLU A 124 -7.77 -12.48 -9.12
CA GLU A 124 -7.14 -13.81 -9.01
C GLU A 124 -6.04 -14.03 -10.06
N LYS A 125 -6.12 -13.35 -11.21
CA LYS A 125 -5.11 -13.39 -12.27
C LYS A 125 -4.21 -12.15 -12.24
N SER A 126 -3.54 -11.86 -11.14
CA SER A 126 -2.50 -10.82 -11.12
C SER A 126 -1.16 -11.42 -10.70
N ARG A 127 -0.09 -11.11 -11.46
CA ARG A 127 1.26 -11.58 -11.17
C ARG A 127 1.64 -11.24 -9.74
N LEU A 128 2.37 -12.13 -9.08
CA LEU A 128 2.89 -11.91 -7.73
C LEU A 128 3.78 -10.66 -7.72
N VAL A 129 3.34 -9.65 -6.98
CA VAL A 129 4.15 -8.45 -6.71
C VAL A 129 4.67 -8.55 -5.29
N VAL A 130 5.99 -8.59 -5.16
CA VAL A 130 6.67 -8.64 -3.87
C VAL A 130 7.31 -7.30 -3.55
N ILE A 131 7.43 -6.99 -2.27
CA ILE A 131 8.22 -5.88 -1.78
C ILE A 131 9.39 -6.41 -0.97
N THR A 132 10.58 -5.87 -1.21
CA THR A 132 11.78 -6.28 -0.47
C THR A 132 11.96 -5.45 0.79
N SER A 133 12.24 -6.10 1.91
CA SER A 133 12.35 -5.46 3.24
C SER A 133 13.53 -4.49 3.36
N TYR A 134 14.59 -4.66 2.58
CA TYR A 134 15.84 -3.89 2.69
C TYR A 134 15.82 -2.55 1.95
N ASN A 135 15.16 -2.45 0.80
CA ASN A 135 15.09 -1.21 0.01
C ASN A 135 13.67 -0.76 -0.34
N SER A 136 12.64 -1.45 0.17
CA SER A 136 11.22 -1.14 -0.02
C SER A 136 10.79 -1.02 -1.49
N ARG A 137 11.53 -1.63 -2.42
CA ARG A 137 11.15 -1.69 -3.84
C ARG A 137 10.17 -2.82 -4.07
N GLU A 138 9.21 -2.55 -4.95
CA GLU A 138 8.25 -3.53 -5.44
C GLU A 138 8.76 -4.15 -6.74
N TYR A 139 8.68 -5.48 -6.84
CA TYR A 139 9.07 -6.25 -8.02
C TYR A 139 7.92 -7.17 -8.42
N GLN A 140 7.67 -7.24 -9.71
CA GLN A 140 6.76 -8.22 -10.29
C GLN A 140 7.57 -9.48 -10.61
N ILE A 141 7.20 -10.60 -9.98
CA ILE A 141 7.93 -11.86 -10.10
C ILE A 141 7.44 -12.62 -11.33
N GLU A 142 8.38 -13.19 -12.08
CA GLU A 142 8.09 -14.07 -13.22
C GLU A 142 8.06 -15.54 -12.81
N GLY A 143 8.94 -15.95 -11.91
CA GLY A 143 8.97 -17.33 -11.44
C GLY A 143 9.92 -17.56 -10.29
N ILE A 144 10.03 -18.84 -9.92
CA ILE A 144 10.92 -19.34 -8.86
C ILE A 144 12.01 -20.20 -9.50
N GLU A 145 13.25 -19.90 -9.18
CA GLU A 145 14.43 -20.65 -9.58
C GLU A 145 14.85 -21.57 -8.43
N TRP A 146 14.57 -22.87 -8.59
CA TRP A 146 14.82 -23.89 -7.57
C TRP A 146 16.25 -24.45 -7.57
N GLN A 147 17.01 -24.24 -8.65
CA GLN A 147 18.37 -24.77 -8.76
C GLN A 147 19.41 -23.83 -8.16
N LYS A 148 19.06 -22.55 -7.99
CA LYS A 148 19.93 -21.53 -7.41
C LYS A 148 19.55 -21.26 -5.97
N ASN A 149 20.53 -20.90 -5.16
CA ASN A 149 20.34 -20.48 -3.78
C ASN A 149 21.27 -19.30 -3.45
N PRO A 150 21.02 -18.55 -2.36
CA PRO A 150 21.80 -17.36 -2.02
C PRO A 150 23.30 -17.60 -1.85
N LYS A 151 23.71 -18.81 -1.45
CA LYS A 151 25.12 -19.15 -1.19
C LYS A 151 25.88 -19.50 -2.47
N VAL A 152 25.25 -20.23 -3.38
CA VAL A 152 25.89 -20.77 -4.60
C VAL A 152 25.79 -19.80 -5.76
N TYR A 153 24.71 -19.03 -5.86
CA TYR A 153 24.54 -18.09 -6.96
C TYR A 153 25.52 -16.92 -6.83
N GLN A 154 26.35 -16.72 -7.85
CA GLN A 154 27.31 -15.65 -7.95
C GLN A 154 27.06 -14.79 -9.19
N PHE A 155 27.41 -13.51 -9.11
CA PHE A 155 27.28 -12.57 -10.21
C PHE A 155 28.39 -11.50 -10.14
N LEU A 156 28.57 -10.80 -11.26
CA LEU A 156 29.53 -9.70 -11.36
C LEU A 156 29.00 -8.48 -10.63
N TYR A 157 29.77 -7.98 -9.66
CA TYR A 157 29.44 -6.82 -8.84
C TYR A 157 30.53 -5.77 -8.90
N ASN A 158 30.12 -4.54 -9.16
CA ASN A 158 30.98 -3.36 -9.14
C ASN A 158 31.20 -2.92 -7.69
N LYS A 159 32.29 -3.36 -7.09
CA LYS A 159 32.68 -2.97 -5.74
C LYS A 159 33.50 -1.69 -5.79
N LYS A 160 33.03 -0.66 -5.08
CA LYS A 160 33.78 0.59 -4.90
C LYS A 160 34.67 0.47 -3.68
N ASP A 161 35.97 0.66 -3.86
CA ASP A 161 36.89 0.72 -2.74
C ASP A 161 36.67 2.01 -1.93
N PRO A 162 36.44 1.93 -0.60
CA PRO A 162 36.18 3.09 0.25
C PRO A 162 37.35 4.09 0.30
N ILE A 163 38.58 3.61 0.05
CA ILE A 163 39.81 4.38 0.23
C ILE A 163 40.27 5.01 -1.10
N THR A 164 40.25 4.24 -2.18
CA THR A 164 40.78 4.69 -3.49
C THR A 164 39.69 5.24 -4.41
N GLY A 165 38.41 4.99 -4.12
CA GLY A 165 37.29 5.38 -4.97
C GLY A 165 37.19 4.58 -6.28
N ASN A 166 38.13 3.66 -6.53
CA ASN A 166 38.17 2.84 -7.73
C ASN A 166 37.08 1.78 -7.69
N THR A 167 36.51 1.48 -8.85
CA THR A 167 35.49 0.43 -9.00
C THR A 167 36.14 -0.82 -9.58
N SER A 168 36.14 -1.90 -8.81
CA SER A 168 36.65 -3.20 -9.21
C SER A 168 35.49 -4.15 -9.44
N LEU A 169 35.51 -4.85 -10.58
CA LEU A 169 34.51 -5.86 -10.91
C LEU A 169 34.91 -7.17 -10.23
N ILE A 170 34.13 -7.62 -9.26
CA ILE A 170 34.36 -8.87 -8.53
C ILE A 170 33.22 -9.84 -8.74
N MET A 171 33.50 -11.14 -8.62
CA MET A 171 32.46 -12.15 -8.47
C MET A 171 32.05 -12.22 -7.00
N ILE A 172 30.78 -12.00 -6.71
CA ILE A 172 30.23 -12.05 -5.35
C ILE A 172 29.03 -12.99 -5.32
N SER A 173 28.84 -13.72 -4.22
CA SER A 173 27.61 -14.47 -4.00
C SER A 173 26.45 -13.55 -3.61
N LEU A 174 25.21 -14.00 -3.82
CA LEU A 174 24.04 -13.23 -3.42
C LEU A 174 23.98 -13.01 -1.90
N ALA A 175 24.41 -14.00 -1.10
CA ALA A 175 24.49 -13.87 0.35
C ALA A 175 25.51 -12.79 0.78
N GLU A 176 26.73 -12.82 0.22
CA GLU A 176 27.76 -11.81 0.52
C GLU A 176 27.32 -10.41 0.06
N TYR A 177 26.66 -10.30 -1.08
CA TYR A 177 26.11 -9.02 -1.54
C TYR A 177 25.08 -8.44 -0.56
N MET A 178 24.19 -9.26 -0.01
CA MET A 178 23.20 -8.81 0.97
C MET A 178 23.85 -8.33 2.27
N GLU A 179 24.90 -9.01 2.72
CA GLU A 179 25.67 -8.62 3.89
C GLU A 179 26.47 -7.33 3.64
N GLU A 180 27.18 -7.23 2.51
CA GLU A 180 28.01 -6.08 2.20
C GLU A 180 27.17 -4.81 1.98
N ARG A 181 26.13 -4.90 1.13
CA ARG A 181 25.33 -3.77 0.68
C ARG A 181 24.26 -3.35 1.68
N TYR A 182 23.57 -4.30 2.29
CA TYR A 182 22.39 -4.07 3.13
C TYR A 182 22.60 -4.44 4.60
N LYS A 183 23.78 -4.98 4.98
CA LYS A 183 24.10 -5.43 6.35
C LYS A 183 23.15 -6.52 6.85
N ILE A 184 22.68 -7.37 5.94
CA ILE A 184 21.78 -8.49 6.23
C ILE A 184 22.54 -9.81 6.11
N VAL A 185 22.63 -10.53 7.22
CA VAL A 185 23.27 -11.86 7.28
C VAL A 185 22.20 -12.93 7.20
N LEU A 186 22.19 -13.69 6.10
CA LEU A 186 21.30 -14.86 5.93
C LEU A 186 21.82 -16.04 6.75
N LYS A 187 20.93 -16.75 7.48
CA LYS A 187 21.33 -17.81 8.42
C LYS A 187 20.70 -19.16 8.10
N GLY A 188 21.45 -20.24 8.35
CA GLY A 188 20.93 -21.61 8.37
C GLY A 188 20.21 -22.01 7.08
N ASN A 189 18.91 -22.30 7.19
CA ASN A 189 18.06 -22.73 6.07
C ASN A 189 17.84 -21.63 5.02
N GLU A 190 17.95 -20.35 5.39
CA GLU A 190 17.84 -19.24 4.44
C GLU A 190 18.95 -19.25 3.37
N LEU A 191 20.07 -19.93 3.61
CA LEU A 191 21.12 -20.06 2.60
C LEU A 191 20.81 -21.11 1.53
N LYS A 192 19.84 -21.99 1.80
CA LYS A 192 19.43 -23.10 0.91
C LYS A 192 18.11 -22.84 0.20
N GLN A 193 17.44 -21.73 0.51
CA GLN A 193 16.16 -21.36 -0.10
C GLN A 193 16.30 -21.17 -1.62
N PRO A 194 15.23 -21.39 -2.40
CA PRO A 194 15.21 -21.03 -3.83
C PRO A 194 15.32 -19.51 -4.01
N LEU A 195 15.48 -19.06 -5.26
CA LEU A 195 15.47 -17.63 -5.58
C LEU A 195 14.21 -17.27 -6.37
N LEU A 196 13.66 -16.08 -6.14
CA LEU A 196 12.67 -15.50 -7.04
C LEU A 196 13.42 -14.85 -8.21
N TYR A 197 12.86 -14.88 -9.41
CA TYR A 197 13.45 -14.15 -10.54
C TYR A 197 12.44 -13.29 -11.30
N LEU A 198 12.97 -12.25 -11.93
CA LEU A 198 12.28 -11.41 -12.90
C LEU A 198 13.24 -11.01 -14.02
N GLN A 199 12.70 -10.64 -15.18
CA GLN A 199 13.49 -10.00 -16.22
C GLN A 199 13.35 -8.49 -16.17
N HIS A 200 14.48 -7.80 -16.24
CA HIS A 200 14.55 -6.35 -16.32
C HIS A 200 15.62 -5.97 -17.34
N GLU A 201 15.22 -5.26 -18.39
CA GLU A 201 16.14 -4.77 -19.44
C GLU A 201 17.02 -5.88 -20.05
N GLY A 202 16.44 -7.08 -20.24
CA GLY A 202 17.15 -8.25 -20.79
C GLY A 202 18.06 -8.99 -19.80
N GLN A 203 18.12 -8.56 -18.54
CA GLN A 203 18.87 -9.22 -17.48
C GLN A 203 17.94 -9.92 -16.48
N LYS A 204 18.32 -11.12 -16.04
CA LYS A 204 17.62 -11.84 -14.97
C LYS A 204 18.08 -11.33 -13.62
N ILE A 205 17.17 -10.76 -12.84
CA ILE A 205 17.41 -10.33 -11.46
C ILE A 205 16.89 -11.41 -10.53
N TYR A 206 17.69 -11.79 -9.53
CA TYR A 206 17.33 -12.76 -8.51
C TYR A 206 17.11 -12.09 -7.16
N LEU A 207 16.03 -12.47 -6.47
CA LEU A 207 15.67 -11.98 -5.15
C LEU A 207 15.59 -13.14 -4.16
N VAL A 208 15.88 -12.83 -2.89
CA VAL A 208 15.85 -13.79 -1.78
C VAL A 208 14.44 -13.84 -1.18
N PRO A 209 13.70 -14.97 -1.26
CA PRO A 209 12.32 -15.08 -0.77
C PRO A 209 12.12 -14.67 0.69
N SER A 210 13.06 -14.98 1.60
CA SER A 210 12.97 -14.63 3.03
C SER A 210 13.02 -13.12 3.29
N LEU A 211 13.52 -12.33 2.33
CA LEU A 211 13.56 -10.88 2.39
C LEU A 211 12.44 -10.21 1.58
N CYS A 212 11.53 -11.00 1.02
CA CYS A 212 10.42 -10.55 0.20
C CYS A 212 9.09 -10.78 0.92
N HIS A 213 8.19 -9.82 0.83
CA HIS A 213 6.81 -9.92 1.34
C HIS A 213 5.81 -9.68 0.21
N VAL A 214 4.60 -10.22 0.33
CA VAL A 214 3.53 -9.91 -0.63
C VAL A 214 3.18 -8.42 -0.51
N SER A 215 3.28 -7.71 -1.64
CA SER A 215 3.07 -6.25 -1.67
C SER A 215 1.59 -5.85 -1.61
N LYS A 216 0.72 -6.71 -2.15
CA LYS A 216 -0.73 -6.45 -2.23
C LYS A 216 -1.47 -7.31 -1.21
N LEU A 217 -2.35 -6.67 -0.44
CA LEU A 217 -3.35 -7.40 0.33
C LEU A 217 -4.44 -7.91 -0.63
N PRO A 218 -5.05 -9.08 -0.37
CA PRO A 218 -6.23 -9.51 -1.10
C PRO A 218 -7.32 -8.44 -1.04
N PRO A 219 -8.10 -8.24 -2.11
CA PRO A 219 -9.06 -7.13 -2.21
C PRO A 219 -10.11 -7.14 -1.09
N ASN A 220 -10.51 -8.32 -0.60
CA ASN A 220 -11.50 -8.46 0.46
C ASN A 220 -10.90 -8.49 1.87
N PHE A 221 -9.57 -8.60 1.99
CA PHE A 221 -8.91 -8.73 3.30
C PHE A 221 -9.13 -7.49 4.18
N LEU A 222 -9.06 -6.30 3.56
CA LEU A 222 -9.29 -5.06 4.26
C LEU A 222 -10.77 -4.90 4.61
N LYS A 223 -11.72 -5.21 3.72
CA LYS A 223 -13.17 -5.01 3.96
C LYS A 223 -13.64 -5.66 5.26
N ASP A 224 -13.29 -6.93 5.49
CA ASP A 224 -13.72 -7.67 6.68
C ASP A 224 -13.06 -7.18 7.97
N LYS A 225 -11.83 -6.67 7.86
CA LYS A 225 -10.96 -6.32 9.01
C LYS A 225 -10.79 -4.81 9.19
N MET A 226 -11.41 -3.99 8.33
CA MET A 226 -11.26 -2.52 8.33
C MET A 226 -11.57 -1.94 9.70
N ARG A 227 -12.60 -2.43 10.37
CA ARG A 227 -12.99 -1.92 11.69
C ARG A 227 -11.87 -2.06 12.74
N ALA A 228 -11.14 -3.17 12.72
CA ALA A 228 -10.02 -3.40 13.62
C ALA A 228 -8.77 -2.62 13.20
N LEU A 229 -8.58 -2.38 11.90
CA LEU A 229 -7.43 -1.66 11.34
C LEU A 229 -7.59 -0.14 11.36
N ARG A 230 -8.81 0.38 11.53
CA ARG A 230 -9.08 1.83 11.63
C ARG A 230 -8.26 2.54 12.71
N LYS A 231 -7.90 1.83 13.79
CA LYS A 231 -7.05 2.37 14.87
C LYS A 231 -5.65 2.78 14.38
N PHE A 232 -5.20 2.24 13.24
CA PHE A 232 -3.90 2.52 12.64
C PHE A 232 -3.98 3.50 11.46
N THR A 233 -5.19 3.88 11.05
CA THR A 233 -5.42 4.90 10.03
C THR A 233 -5.73 6.23 10.72
N ILE A 234 -5.12 7.32 10.26
CA ILE A 234 -5.41 8.65 10.82
C ILE A 234 -6.74 9.13 10.24
N THR A 235 -7.81 8.99 11.03
CA THR A 235 -9.15 9.47 10.65
C THR A 235 -9.50 10.82 11.26
N ASP A 236 -8.87 11.17 12.38
CA ASP A 236 -9.11 12.44 13.06
C ASP A 236 -8.42 13.61 12.32
N VAL A 237 -9.17 14.69 12.10
CA VAL A 237 -8.73 15.85 11.32
C VAL A 237 -7.57 16.57 12.01
N ASN A 238 -7.66 16.78 13.32
CA ASN A 238 -6.63 17.50 14.08
C ASN A 238 -5.32 16.71 14.12
N THR A 239 -5.41 15.39 14.30
CA THR A 239 -4.26 14.48 14.29
C THR A 239 -3.60 14.47 12.91
N ARG A 240 -4.40 14.38 11.83
CA ARG A 240 -3.89 14.47 10.45
C ARG A 240 -3.17 15.78 10.18
N PHE A 241 -3.75 16.90 10.60
CA PHE A 241 -3.14 18.22 10.46
C PHE A 241 -1.82 18.33 11.24
N LYS A 242 -1.76 17.81 12.47
CA LYS A 242 -0.53 17.76 13.27
C LYS A 242 0.56 16.94 12.60
N GLU A 243 0.26 15.73 12.13
CA GLU A 243 1.24 14.87 11.45
C GLU A 243 1.77 15.51 10.16
N ILE A 244 0.90 16.16 9.39
CA ILE A 244 1.30 16.90 8.19
C ILE A 244 2.25 18.06 8.57
N ASN A 245 1.91 18.87 9.57
CA ASN A 245 2.77 19.97 10.01
C ASN A 245 4.08 19.49 10.61
N ASN A 246 4.08 18.37 11.33
CA ASN A 246 5.30 17.75 11.83
C ASN A 246 6.23 17.44 10.65
N LEU A 247 5.73 16.79 9.60
CA LEU A 247 6.54 16.53 8.40
C LEU A 247 7.02 17.84 7.75
N VAL A 248 6.13 18.82 7.57
CA VAL A 248 6.47 20.09 6.90
C VAL A 248 7.55 20.85 7.67
N SER A 249 7.49 20.85 9.00
CA SER A 249 8.53 21.44 9.87
C SER A 249 9.88 20.76 9.76
N THR A 250 9.92 19.49 9.32
CA THR A 250 11.19 18.82 9.06
C THR A 250 11.85 19.27 7.76
N PHE A 251 11.10 19.79 6.78
CA PHE A 251 11.67 20.36 5.56
C PHE A 251 12.26 21.75 5.85
N GLY A 252 13.52 22.00 5.46
CA GLY A 252 14.20 23.26 5.81
C GLY A 252 14.87 23.28 7.18
N ALA A 253 14.67 22.24 8.00
CA ALA A 253 15.44 22.07 9.23
C ALA A 253 16.77 21.38 8.91
N SER A 254 17.89 22.04 9.18
CA SER A 254 19.22 21.44 9.08
C SER A 254 19.30 20.28 10.08
N SER A 255 19.44 19.05 9.58
CA SER A 255 19.78 17.92 10.43
C SER A 255 21.30 17.91 10.67
N VAL A 256 21.74 17.43 11.83
CA VAL A 256 23.17 17.40 12.21
C VAL A 256 24.02 16.57 11.21
N ASP A 257 23.40 15.62 10.50
CA ASP A 257 24.08 14.65 9.63
C ASP A 257 23.84 14.87 8.12
N ALA A 258 22.99 15.81 7.72
CA ALA A 258 22.73 16.11 6.31
C ALA A 258 22.31 17.57 6.10
N ASP A 259 23.04 18.29 5.23
CA ASP A 259 22.62 19.61 4.74
C ASP A 259 21.24 19.50 4.09
N ASP A 260 20.36 20.45 4.37
CA ASP A 260 19.01 20.43 3.82
C ASP A 260 19.01 20.58 2.30
N CYS A 261 18.34 19.63 1.63
CA CYS A 261 18.20 19.61 0.18
C CYS A 261 17.54 20.89 -0.35
N PHE A 262 16.56 21.45 0.35
CA PHE A 262 15.87 22.65 -0.13
C PHE A 262 16.80 23.87 -0.11
N GLU A 263 17.54 24.06 0.99
CA GLU A 263 18.52 25.14 1.13
C GLU A 263 19.60 25.11 0.04
N LYS A 264 20.15 23.92 -0.27
CA LYS A 264 21.14 23.73 -1.35
C LYS A 264 20.70 24.23 -2.71
N TRP A 265 19.41 24.11 -3.01
CA TRP A 265 18.82 24.55 -4.29
C TRP A 265 18.17 25.94 -4.21
N GLY A 266 18.30 26.63 -3.07
CA GLY A 266 17.70 27.95 -2.85
C GLY A 266 16.16 27.93 -2.83
N ILE A 267 15.55 26.78 -2.58
CA ILE A 267 14.09 26.63 -2.50
C ILE A 267 13.67 26.82 -1.04
N LYS A 268 12.63 27.61 -0.81
CA LYS A 268 12.04 27.78 0.51
C LYS A 268 10.63 27.21 0.50
N LEU A 269 10.34 26.36 1.48
CA LEU A 269 9.00 25.83 1.71
C LEU A 269 8.30 26.69 2.77
N SER A 270 7.06 27.08 2.50
CA SER A 270 6.22 27.72 3.51
C SER A 270 5.91 26.71 4.63
N GLN A 271 6.08 27.14 5.88
CA GLN A 271 5.73 26.34 7.06
C GLN A 271 4.23 26.43 7.40
N GLU A 272 3.52 27.36 6.76
CA GLU A 272 2.08 27.53 6.91
C GLU A 272 1.36 26.95 5.69
N CYS A 273 0.24 26.26 5.95
CA CYS A 273 -0.66 25.80 4.90
C CYS A 273 -1.24 26.98 4.14
N ALA A 274 -1.42 26.79 2.83
CA ALA A 274 -2.10 27.76 1.98
C ALA A 274 -3.54 27.97 2.45
N LEU A 275 -3.91 29.22 2.72
CA LEU A 275 -5.28 29.60 3.06
C LEU A 275 -6.09 29.77 1.77
N VAL A 276 -7.28 29.17 1.73
CA VAL A 276 -8.19 29.25 0.58
C VAL A 276 -9.53 29.78 1.05
N ASN A 277 -10.09 30.72 0.30
CA ASN A 277 -11.44 31.22 0.54
C ASN A 277 -12.45 30.21 -0.02
N GLY A 278 -13.16 29.51 0.86
CA GLY A 278 -14.24 28.61 0.51
C GLY A 278 -15.61 29.30 0.64
N ASN A 279 -16.53 29.00 -0.27
CA ASN A 279 -17.94 29.38 -0.15
C ASN A 279 -18.75 28.15 0.29
N GLN A 280 -19.39 28.23 1.46
CA GLN A 280 -20.35 27.21 1.87
C GLN A 280 -21.67 27.44 1.13
N LEU A 281 -22.05 26.49 0.29
CA LEU A 281 -23.34 26.53 -0.41
C LEU A 281 -24.47 26.27 0.59
N PHE A 282 -25.58 26.97 0.39
CA PHE A 282 -26.79 26.73 1.15
C PHE A 282 -27.36 25.34 0.82
N HIS A 283 -27.85 24.66 1.85
CA HIS A 283 -28.63 23.45 1.67
C HIS A 283 -29.88 23.75 0.81
N PRO A 284 -30.22 22.90 -0.16
CA PRO A 284 -31.45 23.08 -0.93
C PRO A 284 -32.66 22.83 -0.04
N THR A 285 -33.76 23.50 -0.37
CA THR A 285 -35.08 23.12 0.16
C THR A 285 -35.57 21.90 -0.60
N ILE A 286 -36.09 20.91 0.13
CA ILE A 286 -36.69 19.70 -0.44
C ILE A 286 -38.20 19.81 -0.31
N GLU A 287 -38.93 19.57 -1.38
CA GLU A 287 -40.39 19.40 -1.33
C GLU A 287 -40.72 17.94 -1.02
N ILE A 288 -41.53 17.70 0.01
CA ILE A 288 -42.00 16.36 0.33
C ILE A 288 -43.10 15.95 -0.67
N PRO A 289 -42.96 14.82 -1.37
CA PRO A 289 -44.01 14.31 -2.25
C PRO A 289 -45.31 14.09 -1.47
N GLY A 290 -46.42 14.60 -2.00
CA GLY A 290 -47.77 14.45 -1.41
C GLY A 290 -48.20 15.62 -0.51
N THR A 291 -47.29 16.20 0.29
CA THR A 291 -47.68 17.27 1.23
C THR A 291 -47.42 18.70 0.72
N LYS A 292 -46.62 18.88 -0.36
CA LYS A 292 -46.11 20.19 -0.82
C LYS A 292 -45.40 21.00 0.28
N GLU A 293 -44.99 20.35 1.37
CA GLU A 293 -44.24 20.98 2.44
C GLU A 293 -42.77 21.08 2.02
N GLU A 294 -42.25 22.30 2.11
CA GLU A 294 -40.85 22.60 1.91
C GLU A 294 -40.07 22.39 3.22
N VAL A 295 -39.07 21.51 3.18
CA VAL A 295 -38.24 21.19 4.34
C VAL A 295 -36.77 21.39 4.03
N GLN A 296 -36.03 21.89 5.03
CA GLN A 296 -34.58 22.05 4.92
C GLN A 296 -33.89 20.69 4.80
N PHE A 297 -32.94 20.56 3.87
CA PHE A 297 -32.21 19.30 3.65
C PHE A 297 -31.53 18.74 4.92
N GLU A 298 -31.16 19.59 5.89
CA GLU A 298 -30.61 19.14 7.18
C GLU A 298 -31.58 18.27 7.99
N GLU A 299 -32.88 18.56 7.92
CA GLU A 299 -33.90 17.76 8.61
C GLU A 299 -34.11 16.40 7.92
N PHE A 300 -34.02 16.39 6.58
CA PHE A 300 -33.96 15.16 5.80
C PHE A 300 -32.75 14.31 6.20
N GLN A 301 -31.56 14.91 6.27
CA GLN A 301 -30.32 14.21 6.61
C GLN A 301 -30.33 13.59 8.01
N ARG A 302 -31.08 14.18 8.94
CA ARG A 302 -31.25 13.66 10.31
C ARG A 302 -32.33 12.57 10.42
N ASN A 303 -32.88 12.10 9.29
CA ASN A 303 -34.02 11.17 9.25
C ASN A 303 -35.21 11.65 10.10
N ARG A 304 -35.44 12.97 10.15
CA ARG A 304 -36.57 13.56 10.90
C ARG A 304 -37.79 13.83 10.04
N LEU A 305 -37.73 13.46 8.76
CA LEU A 305 -38.84 13.55 7.83
C LEU A 305 -39.70 12.29 7.89
N PHE A 306 -40.96 12.48 8.25
CA PHE A 306 -41.97 11.45 8.18
C PHE A 306 -42.91 11.81 7.02
N THR A 307 -42.89 11.01 5.95
CA THR A 307 -43.95 11.09 4.93
C THR A 307 -45.26 10.70 5.59
N ARG A 308 -46.23 11.63 5.66
CA ARG A 308 -47.54 11.36 6.26
C ARG A 308 -48.43 10.48 5.39
N GLU A 309 -48.14 10.42 4.09
CA GLU A 309 -48.87 9.56 3.16
C GLU A 309 -48.14 8.22 3.01
N PRO A 310 -48.83 7.09 3.22
CA PRO A 310 -48.29 5.79 2.85
C PRO A 310 -48.11 5.75 1.34
N MET A 311 -46.95 5.28 0.88
CA MET A 311 -46.74 5.01 -0.53
C MET A 311 -47.68 3.89 -0.95
N ASP A 312 -48.60 4.16 -1.88
CA ASP A 312 -49.44 3.12 -2.47
C ASP A 312 -48.54 2.22 -3.33
N LEU A 313 -48.17 1.07 -2.78
CA LEU A 313 -47.47 0.02 -3.54
C LEU A 313 -48.50 -0.60 -4.49
N THR A 314 -48.74 0.06 -5.62
CA THR A 314 -49.65 -0.42 -6.65
C THR A 314 -49.10 -1.73 -7.21
N HIS A 315 -49.73 -2.82 -6.77
CA HIS A 315 -49.38 -4.22 -7.03
C HIS A 315 -48.13 -4.66 -6.29
N HIS A 316 -48.29 -5.58 -5.32
CA HIS A 316 -47.53 -6.83 -5.19
C HIS A 316 -48.00 -7.57 -3.92
N SER A 317 -48.36 -8.84 -4.07
CA SER A 317 -48.58 -9.74 -2.93
C SER A 317 -47.24 -10.07 -2.30
N TRP A 318 -47.05 -9.72 -1.03
CA TRP A 318 -45.82 -10.03 -0.29
C TRP A 318 -46.16 -10.84 0.97
N ALA A 319 -45.20 -11.64 1.42
CA ALA A 319 -45.28 -12.38 2.67
C ALA A 319 -43.99 -12.19 3.45
N ILE A 320 -44.09 -11.88 4.74
CA ILE A 320 -42.94 -11.88 5.65
C ILE A 320 -42.88 -13.25 6.32
N ILE A 321 -41.81 -13.99 6.09
CA ILE A 321 -41.54 -15.25 6.78
C ILE A 321 -40.51 -14.96 7.87
N GLN A 322 -40.97 -14.87 9.11
CA GLN A 322 -40.10 -14.75 10.27
C GLN A 322 -39.80 -16.14 10.83
N ILE A 323 -38.55 -16.59 10.67
CA ILE A 323 -38.09 -17.85 11.27
C ILE A 323 -37.73 -17.58 12.72
N VAL A 324 -38.67 -17.85 13.63
CA VAL A 324 -38.41 -17.81 15.07
C VAL A 324 -37.69 -19.10 15.46
N LYS A 325 -36.37 -19.04 15.64
CA LYS A 325 -35.63 -20.13 16.30
C LYS A 325 -36.08 -20.18 17.77
N ARG A 326 -37.01 -21.06 18.11
CA ARG A 326 -37.26 -21.43 19.52
C ARG A 326 -35.96 -21.99 20.08
N LYS A 327 -35.32 -21.26 21.00
CA LYS A 327 -34.39 -21.88 21.95
C LYS A 327 -35.20 -22.93 22.69
N ILE A 328 -34.96 -24.20 22.39
CA ILE A 328 -35.42 -25.29 23.24
C ILE A 328 -34.70 -25.06 24.56
N SER A 329 -35.42 -24.57 25.57
CA SER A 329 -34.94 -24.63 26.95
C SER A 329 -34.68 -26.09 27.26
N GLU A 330 -33.43 -26.43 27.58
CA GLU A 330 -33.11 -27.74 28.12
C GLU A 330 -34.07 -28.03 29.28
N PRO A 331 -34.68 -29.23 29.35
CA PRO A 331 -35.53 -29.56 30.48
C PRO A 331 -34.66 -29.49 31.74
N THR A 332 -35.04 -28.60 32.65
CA THR A 332 -34.60 -28.61 34.04
C THR A 332 -34.76 -30.03 34.55
N ARG A 333 -33.63 -30.71 34.82
CA ARG A 333 -33.64 -31.97 35.56
C ARG A 333 -34.22 -31.65 36.93
N ASP A 334 -35.50 -31.97 37.12
CA ASP A 334 -36.07 -32.15 38.44
C ASP A 334 -35.24 -33.23 39.14
N LYS A 335 -34.36 -32.78 40.04
CA LYS A 335 -33.87 -33.59 41.14
C LYS A 335 -34.86 -33.38 42.28
N SER A 336 -35.83 -34.27 42.38
CA SER A 336 -36.62 -34.41 43.60
C SER A 336 -36.70 -35.89 43.98
N PHE A 337 -36.04 -36.16 45.12
CA PHE A 337 -36.04 -37.34 46.01
C PHE A 337 -35.25 -38.57 45.61
#